data_AF-A0A150SA87-F1
#
_entry.id   AF-A0A150SA87-F1
#
_cell.length_a   1.000
_cell.length_b   1.000
_cell.length_c   1.000
_cell.angle_alpha   90.00
_cell.angle_beta   90.00
_cell.angle_gamma   90.00
#
_symmetry.space_group_name_H-M   'P 1'
#
loop_
_entity.id
_entity.type
_entity.pdbx_description
1 polymer ?
#
loop_
_entity_poly.entity_id
_entity_poly.type
_entity_poly.pdbx_seq_one_letter_code
_entity_poly.pdbx_strand_id
1 'polypeptide(L)' 'MKTLVCRCEDVTLHELEAAMERGYKDIESVKRYTGFGTGWCQGKWCLALCARLIEERGGDVQK' A
#
# COMPACT_ATOMS: atom_id res chain seq x y z
N MET A 1 -8.73 -13.86 10.07
CA MET A 1 -9.16 -13.48 8.70
C MET A 1 -8.15 -12.47 8.16
N LYS A 2 -7.69 -12.61 6.91
CA LYS A 2 -6.76 -11.66 6.29
C LYS A 2 -7.55 -10.57 5.55
N THR A 3 -7.15 -9.31 5.70
CA THR A 3 -7.75 -8.18 4.97
C THR A 3 -6.83 -7.81 3.81
N LEU A 4 -7.29 -7.99 2.57
CA LEU A 4 -6.54 -7.64 1.36
C LEU A 4 -6.76 -6.16 1.00
N VAL A 5 -5.67 -5.45 0.73
CA VAL A 5 -5.68 -4.07 0.21
C VAL A 5 -5.30 -4.03 -1.27
N CYS A 6 -4.52 -5.00 -1.76
CA CYS A 6 -4.31 -5.23 -3.20
C CYS A 6 -4.56 -6.69 -3.55
N ARG A 7 -5.58 -6.96 -4.39
CA ARG A 7 -5.88 -8.33 -4.84
C ARG A 7 -4.98 -8.83 -5.95
N CYS A 8 -4.38 -7.93 -6.73
CA CYS A 8 -3.55 -8.31 -7.86
C CYS A 8 -2.19 -8.88 -7.41
N GLU A 9 -1.72 -8.45 -6.24
CA GLU A 9 -0.40 -8.76 -5.68
C GLU A 9 -0.51 -9.40 -4.29
N ASP A 10 -1.72 -9.82 -3.91
CA ASP A 10 -2.05 -10.43 -2.61
C ASP A 10 -1.59 -9.65 -1.36
N VAL A 11 -1.41 -8.34 -1.48
CA VAL A 11 -0.98 -7.47 -0.39
C VAL A 11 -2.10 -7.31 0.65
N THR A 12 -1.76 -7.60 1.89
CA THR A 12 -2.63 -7.45 3.06
C THR A 12 -2.48 -6.09 3.74
N LEU A 13 -3.47 -5.71 4.54
CA LEU A 13 -3.40 -4.53 5.41
C LEU A 13 -2.19 -4.61 6.36
N HIS A 14 -1.92 -5.80 6.89
CA HIS A 14 -0.80 -6.04 7.80
C HIS A 14 0.55 -5.78 7.12
N GLU A 15 0.74 -6.19 5.87
CA GLU A 15 1.99 -5.95 5.13
C GLU A 15 2.18 -4.47 4.80
N LEU A 16 1.08 -3.75 4.50
CA LEU A 16 1.11 -2.31 4.29
C LEU A 16 1.49 -1.57 5.59
N GLU A 17 0.93 -1.98 6.73
CA GLU A 17 1.29 -1.44 8.05
C GLU A 17 2.75 -1.76 8.43
N ALA A 18 3.18 -3.00 8.24
CA ALA A 18 4.55 -3.44 8.53
C ALA A 18 5.58 -2.68 7.67
N ALA A 19 5.23 -2.31 6.43
CA ALA A 19 6.05 -1.44 5.61
C ALA A 19 6.23 -0.05 6.24
N MET A 20 5.14 0.55 6.73
CA MET A 20 5.18 1.85 7.38
C MET A 20 5.96 1.82 8.71
N GLU A 21 5.80 0.76 9.51
CA GLU A 21 6.56 0.55 10.75
C GLU A 21 8.07 0.41 10.52
N ARG A 22 8.47 -0.14 9.36
CA ARG A 22 9.88 -0.19 8.93
C ARG A 22 10.44 1.17 8.52
N GLY A 23 9.61 2.21 8.45
CA GLY A 23 10.01 3.58 8.11
C GLY A 23 9.77 3.98 6.65
N TYR A 24 9.11 3.15 5.84
CA TYR A 24 8.65 3.57 4.51
C TYR A 24 7.45 4.51 4.68
N LYS A 25 7.73 5.83 4.64
CA LYS A 25 6.74 6.87 4.94
C LYS A 25 6.16 7.58 3.72
N ASP A 26 6.49 7.17 2.49
CA ASP A 26 5.85 7.70 1.29
C ASP A 26 5.24 6.60 0.42
N ILE A 27 4.21 6.97 -0.35
CA ILE A 27 3.40 6.03 -1.13
C ILE A 27 4.24 5.20 -2.10
N GLU A 28 5.21 5.81 -2.79
CA GLU A 28 6.08 5.11 -3.72
C GLU A 28 7.05 4.15 -3.01
N SER A 29 7.54 4.50 -1.82
CA SER A 29 8.36 3.59 -1.01
C SER A 29 7.56 2.39 -0.50
N VAL A 30 6.34 2.62 0.02
CA VAL A 30 5.45 1.52 0.46
C VAL A 30 5.07 0.64 -0.73
N LYS A 31 4.73 1.24 -1.87
CA LYS A 31 4.41 0.56 -3.13
C LYS A 31 5.56 -0.32 -3.62
N ARG A 32 6.79 0.19 -3.65
CA ARG A 32 7.98 -0.57 -4.04
C ARG A 32 8.26 -1.72 -3.08
N TYR A 33 8.02 -1.52 -1.79
CA TYR A 33 8.28 -2.53 -0.77
C TYR A 33 7.25 -3.66 -0.81
N THR A 34 5.95 -3.34 -0.86
CA THR A 34 4.89 -4.37 -0.82
C THR A 34 4.47 -4.85 -2.20
N GLY A 35 4.85 -4.16 -3.28
CA GLY A 35 4.40 -4.44 -4.65
C GLY A 35 2.97 -3.98 -4.96
N PHE A 36 2.26 -3.26 -4.07
CA PHE A 36 0.86 -2.93 -4.37
C PHE A 36 0.75 -2.10 -5.66
N GLY A 37 -0.27 -2.36 -6.47
CA GLY A 37 -0.51 -1.58 -7.69
C GLY A 37 0.42 -1.88 -8.87
N THR A 38 1.37 -2.83 -8.76
CA THR A 38 2.21 -3.27 -9.90
C THR A 38 1.61 -4.42 -10.71
N GLY A 39 0.56 -5.07 -10.22
CA GLY A 39 -0.08 -6.19 -10.90
C GLY A 39 -0.88 -5.81 -12.15
N TRP A 40 -1.52 -6.80 -12.78
CA TRP A 40 -2.22 -6.63 -14.07
C TRP A 40 -3.23 -5.46 -14.10
N CYS A 41 -3.84 -5.16 -12.95
CA CYS A 41 -4.80 -4.06 -12.80
C CYS A 41 -4.16 -2.66 -12.72
N GLN A 42 -2.83 -2.58 -12.58
CA GLN A 42 -2.04 -1.34 -12.53
C GLN A 42 -2.60 -0.32 -11.53
N GLY A 43 -2.94 -0.79 -10.33
CA GLY A 43 -3.42 0.07 -9.23
C GLY A 43 -4.88 0.51 -9.31
N LYS A 44 -5.63 0.21 -10.38
CA LYS A 44 -7.03 0.66 -10.57
C LYS A 44 -7.96 0.41 -9.39
N TRP A 45 -7.74 -0.67 -8.65
CA TRP A 45 -8.61 -1.07 -7.53
C TRP A 45 -8.04 -0.74 -6.14
N CYS A 46 -6.73 -0.61 -6.02
CA CYS A 46 -6.06 -0.52 -4.72
C CYS A 46 -5.39 0.82 -4.46
N LEU A 47 -5.03 1.60 -5.49
CA LEU A 47 -4.19 2.79 -5.33
C LEU A 47 -4.83 3.81 -4.39
N ALA A 48 -6.09 4.18 -4.64
CA ALA A 48 -6.84 5.12 -3.80
C ALA A 48 -7.04 4.59 -2.36
N LEU A 49 -7.30 3.29 -2.20
CA LEU A 49 -7.43 2.66 -0.89
C LEU A 49 -6.09 2.71 -0.12
N CYS A 50 -4.99 2.32 -0.76
CA CYS A 50 -3.67 2.31 -0.15
C CYS A 50 -3.20 3.73 0.18
N ALA A 51 -3.39 4.69 -0.72
CA ALA A 51 -3.08 6.10 -0.46
C ALA A 51 -3.79 6.61 0.80
N ARG A 52 -5.12 6.42 0.88
CA ARG A 52 -5.89 6.79 2.07
C ARG A 52 -5.36 6.13 3.34
N LEU A 53 -5.09 4.83 3.32
CA LEU A 53 -4.60 4.09 4.48
C LEU A 53 -3.21 4.57 4.94
N ILE A 54 -2.35 4.94 3.99
CA ILE A 54 -1.02 5.51 4.24
C ILE A 54 -1.15 6.89 4.87
N GLU A 55 -2.01 7.76 4.33
CA GLU A 55 -2.29 9.09 4.88
C GLU A 55 -2.89 9.01 6.30
N GLU A 56 -3.88 8.13 6.51
CA GLU A 56 -4.49 7.85 7.84
C GLU A 56 -3.45 7.39 8.88
N ARG A 57 -2.33 6.82 8.44
CA ARG A 57 -1.22 6.35 9.29
C ARG A 57 -0.04 7.33 9.33
N GLY A 58 -0.20 8.54 8.80
CA GLY A 58 0.79 9.62 8.84
C GLY A 58 1.92 9.48 7.82
N GLY A 59 1.69 8.75 6.73
CA GLY A 59 2.57 8.72 5.56
C GLY A 59 2.21 9.80 4.52
N ASP A 60 3.13 10.04 3.60
CA ASP A 60 3.04 11.02 2.51
C ASP A 60 2.57 10.34 1.21
N VAL A 61 1.55 10.91 0.57
CA VAL A 61 0.97 10.42 -0.70
C VAL A 61 1.19 11.35 -1.87
N GLN A 62 1.86 12.48 -1.66
CA GLN A 62 2.10 13.52 -2.68
C GLN A 62 3.47 13.37 -3.36
N LYS A 63 4.30 12.44 -2.88
CA LYS A 63 5.68 12.21 -3.32
C LYS A 63 5.82 11.10 -4.35
#